data_AF-A0A0T5PBW0-F1
#
_entry.id   AF-A0A0T5PBW0-F1
#
_cell.length_a   1.000
_cell.length_b   1.000
_cell.length_c   1.000
_cell.angle_alpha   90.00
_cell.angle_beta   90.00
_cell.angle_gamma   90.00
#
_symmetry.space_group_name_H-M   'P 1'
#
loop_
_entity.id
_entity.type
_entity.pdbx_description
1 polymer ?
#
loop_
_entity_poly.entity_id
_entity_poly.type
_entity_poly.pdbx_seq_one_letter_code
_entity_poly.pdbx_strand_id
1 'polypeptide(L)'
;MTDRLVDLEDRDGVRIITMNRPDKLNALNTALTQQLLTTLEDLASAPSVRAAVIRGEGRGFCAGADLSEFKDLTPDQSDRVLARADLTCRLQSVASQSPVPVVAAVHGATVGGGAGIALGCDMVVASRGLKLGYPETKHGIVPALVMTGLQRALGRKAAFEMISLGRLIDADEAKELGLVNRVVDGDPLPMAIEIANAWAEINPKAMAATKQLFYRVGELPFDAAMAAGRDTNALMRSFRTEEQ
;
A
#
# COMPACT_ATOMS: atom_id res chain seq x y z
N MET A 1 -1.86 27.31 7.96
CA MET A 1 -1.77 26.59 6.68
C MET A 1 -1.18 25.23 7.00
N THR A 2 -1.94 24.16 6.84
CA THR A 2 -1.43 22.80 7.06
C THR A 2 -0.40 22.53 5.97
N ASP A 3 0.82 22.12 6.33
CA ASP A 3 1.82 21.76 5.32
C ASP A 3 1.25 20.68 4.39
N ARG A 4 1.47 20.85 3.09
CA ARG A 4 1.13 19.84 2.09
C ARG A 4 2.16 18.73 2.18
N LEU A 5 1.76 17.59 2.74
CA LEU A 5 2.65 16.44 2.99
C LEU A 5 2.46 15.36 1.91
N VAL A 6 1.43 15.50 1.07
CA VAL A 6 1.15 14.63 -0.06
C VAL A 6 0.97 15.49 -1.32
N ASP A 7 1.81 15.24 -2.32
CA ASP A 7 1.70 15.84 -3.64
C ASP A 7 0.98 14.90 -4.60
N LEU A 8 0.14 15.49 -5.46
CA LEU A 8 -0.68 14.76 -6.43
C LEU A 8 -0.38 15.28 -7.82
N GLU A 9 -0.22 14.35 -8.74
CA GLU A 9 -0.05 14.61 -10.16
C GLU A 9 -0.88 13.60 -10.96
N ASP A 10 -1.74 14.09 -11.86
CA ASP A 10 -2.56 13.25 -12.73
C ASP A 10 -2.01 13.32 -14.17
N ARG A 11 -1.77 12.15 -14.78
CA ARG A 11 -1.34 12.03 -16.18
C ARG A 11 -1.98 10.80 -16.81
N ASP A 12 -2.65 10.96 -17.95
CA ASP A 12 -3.19 9.86 -18.77
C ASP A 12 -4.01 8.82 -17.98
N GLY A 13 -4.83 9.29 -17.04
CA GLY A 13 -5.65 8.44 -16.18
C GLY A 13 -4.91 7.79 -15.00
N VAL A 14 -3.64 8.09 -14.80
CA VAL A 14 -2.86 7.66 -13.65
C VAL A 14 -2.67 8.81 -12.66
N ARG A 15 -2.99 8.57 -11.39
CA ARG A 15 -2.67 9.49 -10.29
C ARG A 15 -1.39 9.08 -9.59
N ILE A 16 -0.40 9.95 -9.58
CA ILE A 16 0.86 9.79 -8.86
C ILE A 16 0.73 10.50 -7.51
N ILE A 17 0.84 9.73 -6.44
CA ILE A 17 0.74 10.15 -5.04
C ILE A 17 2.15 10.14 -4.45
N THR A 18 2.66 11.30 -4.07
CA THR A 18 4.02 11.44 -3.52
C THR A 18 3.96 11.86 -2.06
N MET A 19 4.47 11.03 -1.15
CA MET A 19 4.73 11.43 0.23
C MET A 19 5.91 12.41 0.25
N ASN A 20 5.69 13.62 0.77
CA ASN A 20 6.66 14.71 0.72
C ASN A 20 7.05 15.19 2.12
N ARG A 21 7.73 14.31 2.87
CA ARG A 21 8.48 14.64 4.10
C ARG A 21 9.90 14.08 4.03
N PRO A 22 10.70 14.40 2.99
CA PRO A 22 11.98 13.75 2.72
C PRO A 22 12.99 13.90 3.87
N ASP A 23 13.00 15.03 4.57
CA ASP A 23 13.88 15.29 5.73
C ASP A 23 13.62 14.35 6.92
N LYS A 24 12.44 13.73 6.96
CA LYS A 24 12.02 12.74 7.96
C LYS A 24 11.88 11.34 7.36
N LEU A 25 12.44 11.09 6.16
CA LEU A 25 12.28 9.82 5.45
C LEU A 25 10.82 9.42 5.26
N ASN A 26 9.92 10.39 5.09
CA ASN A 26 8.48 10.17 4.99
C ASN A 26 7.90 9.37 6.18
N ALA A 27 8.49 9.53 7.38
CA ALA A 27 7.93 8.93 8.59
C ALA A 27 6.47 9.36 8.80
N LEU A 28 5.63 8.43 9.24
CA LEU A 28 4.18 8.55 9.37
C LEU A 28 3.82 9.24 10.68
N ASN A 29 3.71 10.57 10.62
CA ASN A 29 2.99 11.31 11.65
C ASN A 29 1.47 11.28 11.36
N THR A 30 0.64 11.76 12.30
CA THR A 30 -0.82 11.79 12.14
C THR A 30 -1.24 12.56 10.88
N ALA A 31 -0.62 13.72 10.63
CA ALA A 31 -0.98 14.57 9.49
C ALA A 31 -0.71 13.90 8.13
N LEU A 32 0.48 13.30 7.93
CA LEU A 32 0.80 12.56 6.71
C LEU A 32 -0.09 11.33 6.56
N THR A 33 -0.32 10.58 7.65
CA THR A 33 -1.18 9.39 7.64
C THR A 33 -2.60 9.75 7.20
N GLN A 34 -3.15 10.84 7.74
CA GLN A 34 -4.49 11.32 7.40
C GLN A 34 -4.57 11.82 5.95
N GLN A 35 -3.61 12.65 5.49
CA GLN A 35 -3.60 13.14 4.10
C GLN A 35 -3.49 11.99 3.10
N LEU A 36 -2.65 10.98 3.39
CA LEU A 36 -2.47 9.83 2.52
C LEU A 36 -3.70 8.93 2.50
N LEU A 37 -4.31 8.67 3.67
CA LEU A 37 -5.55 7.91 3.75
C LEU A 37 -6.67 8.58 2.94
N THR A 38 -6.92 9.87 3.18
CA THR A 38 -7.94 10.63 2.44
C THR A 38 -7.67 10.59 0.93
N THR A 39 -6.42 10.76 0.51
CA THR A 39 -6.05 10.66 -0.92
C THR A 39 -6.40 9.29 -1.52
N LEU A 40 -6.15 8.21 -0.80
CA LEU A 40 -6.41 6.84 -1.27
C LEU A 40 -7.92 6.52 -1.26
N GLU A 41 -8.66 7.02 -0.26
CA GLU A 41 -10.13 6.91 -0.19
C GLU A 41 -10.80 7.67 -1.35
N ASP A 42 -10.25 8.83 -1.73
CA ASP A 42 -10.79 9.69 -2.79
C ASP A 42 -10.48 9.19 -4.21
N LEU A 43 -9.67 8.13 -4.39
CA LEU A 43 -9.35 7.59 -5.72
C LEU A 43 -10.61 7.20 -6.51
N ALA A 44 -11.56 6.54 -5.85
CA ALA A 44 -12.81 6.11 -6.49
C ALA A 44 -13.76 7.28 -6.83
N SER A 45 -13.58 8.42 -6.17
CA SER A 45 -14.39 9.63 -6.36
C SER A 45 -13.93 10.47 -7.55
N ALA A 46 -12.80 10.14 -8.18
CA ALA A 46 -12.24 10.86 -9.34
C ALA A 46 -12.39 10.00 -10.62
N PRO A 47 -13.43 10.19 -11.46
CA PRO A 47 -13.69 9.33 -12.62
C PRO A 47 -12.58 9.32 -13.67
N SER A 48 -11.76 10.36 -13.70
CA SER A 48 -10.58 10.46 -14.57
C SER A 48 -9.42 9.57 -14.10
N VAL A 49 -9.40 9.13 -12.85
CA VAL A 49 -8.35 8.29 -12.28
C VAL A 49 -8.71 6.82 -12.45
N ARG A 50 -7.84 6.09 -13.14
CA ARG A 50 -8.02 4.70 -13.58
C ARG A 50 -7.02 3.76 -12.92
N ALA A 51 -5.87 4.29 -12.51
CA ALA A 51 -4.88 3.62 -11.68
C ALA A 51 -4.13 4.67 -10.85
N ALA A 52 -3.42 4.23 -9.82
CA ALA A 52 -2.59 5.10 -9.01
C ALA A 52 -1.19 4.52 -8.78
N VAL A 53 -0.22 5.42 -8.62
CA VAL A 53 1.14 5.10 -8.16
C VAL A 53 1.36 5.80 -6.82
N ILE A 54 1.91 5.11 -5.84
CA ILE A 54 2.40 5.72 -4.61
C ILE A 54 3.93 5.70 -4.57
N ARG A 55 4.56 6.83 -4.24
CA ARG A 55 6.01 6.95 -4.05
C ARG A 55 6.36 7.84 -2.85
N GLY A 56 7.62 7.75 -2.41
CA GLY A 56 8.20 8.71 -1.46
C GLY A 56 9.12 9.70 -2.17
N GLU A 57 9.16 10.95 -1.69
CA GLU A 57 10.17 11.93 -2.10
C GLU A 57 11.48 11.71 -1.32
N GLY A 58 12.61 12.07 -1.93
CA GLY A 58 13.93 11.98 -1.31
C GLY A 58 14.53 10.58 -1.24
N ARG A 59 15.31 10.31 -0.18
CA ARG A 59 16.22 9.15 -0.07
C ARG A 59 15.57 7.81 0.31
N GLY A 60 14.25 7.75 0.44
CA GLY A 60 13.55 6.51 0.73
C GLY A 60 12.04 6.64 0.59
N PHE A 61 11.36 5.51 0.54
CA PHE A 61 9.91 5.47 0.45
C PHE A 61 9.25 5.97 1.74
N CYS A 62 9.45 5.27 2.87
CA CYS A 62 8.84 5.59 4.15
C CYS A 62 9.52 4.84 5.30
N ALA A 63 9.97 5.58 6.33
CA ALA A 63 10.64 5.04 7.50
C ALA A 63 9.71 4.46 8.59
N GLY A 64 8.41 4.30 8.31
CA GLY A 64 7.45 3.81 9.29
C GLY A 64 6.98 4.91 10.24
N ALA A 65 6.70 4.57 11.51
CA ALA A 65 6.14 5.51 12.47
C ALA A 65 7.08 6.70 12.77
N ASP A 66 6.54 7.92 12.86
CA ASP A 66 7.30 9.07 13.33
C ASP A 66 7.48 8.99 14.85
N LEU A 67 8.62 8.43 15.30
CA LEU A 67 8.93 8.21 16.72
C LEU A 67 8.88 9.49 17.55
N SER A 68 9.04 10.66 16.92
CA SER A 68 8.97 11.95 17.62
C SER A 68 7.56 12.35 18.01
N GLU A 69 6.52 11.84 17.33
CA GLU A 69 5.11 11.99 17.69
C GLU A 69 4.64 10.84 18.58
N PHE A 70 5.10 9.62 18.30
CA PHE A 70 4.69 8.42 19.04
C PHE A 70 5.08 8.45 20.52
N LYS A 71 6.14 9.16 20.89
CA LYS A 71 6.54 9.34 22.29
C LYS A 71 5.47 10.04 23.15
N ASP A 72 4.60 10.82 22.53
CA ASP A 72 3.56 11.60 23.22
C ASP A 72 2.22 10.83 23.33
N LEU A 73 2.16 9.61 22.77
CA LEU A 73 1.00 8.71 22.81
C LEU A 73 1.17 7.68 23.92
N THR A 74 0.68 8.01 25.11
CA THR A 74 0.86 7.23 26.34
C THR A 74 -0.45 6.55 26.79
N PRO A 75 -0.40 5.52 27.65
CA PRO A 75 -1.59 4.78 28.09
C PRO A 75 -2.68 5.63 28.77
N ASP A 76 -2.31 6.75 29.40
CA ASP A 76 -3.23 7.75 29.96
C ASP A 76 -4.06 8.49 28.90
N GLN A 77 -3.68 8.37 27.62
CA GLN A 77 -4.37 8.94 26.48
C GLN A 77 -4.95 7.84 25.58
N SER A 78 -5.60 6.85 26.19
CA SER A 78 -6.12 5.65 25.50
C SER A 78 -6.89 5.96 24.22
N ASP A 79 -7.73 6.97 24.23
CA ASP A 79 -8.56 7.34 23.07
C ASP A 79 -7.70 7.87 21.91
N ARG A 80 -6.65 8.65 22.20
CA ARG A 80 -5.70 9.14 21.18
C ARG A 80 -4.85 8.01 20.63
N VAL A 81 -4.41 7.08 21.49
CA VAL A 81 -3.65 5.89 21.09
C VAL A 81 -4.49 5.03 20.13
N LEU A 82 -5.74 4.75 20.51
CA LEU A 82 -6.66 3.95 19.69
C LEU A 82 -7.01 4.66 18.38
N ALA A 83 -7.30 5.97 18.40
CA ALA A 83 -7.59 6.73 17.19
C ALA A 83 -6.39 6.72 16.21
N ARG A 84 -5.15 6.88 16.73
CA ARG A 84 -3.94 6.80 15.89
C ARG A 84 -3.72 5.40 15.32
N ALA A 85 -4.01 4.36 16.10
CA ALA A 85 -3.90 2.97 15.68
C ALA A 85 -4.95 2.65 14.58
N ASP A 86 -6.21 3.03 14.78
CA ASP A 86 -7.29 2.88 13.80
C ASP A 86 -6.96 3.59 12.48
N LEU A 87 -6.47 4.83 12.55
CA LEU A 87 -6.01 5.58 11.38
C LEU A 87 -4.93 4.82 10.61
N THR A 88 -3.99 4.18 11.32
CA THR A 88 -2.96 3.34 10.68
C THR A 88 -3.58 2.09 10.06
N CYS A 89 -4.45 1.37 10.78
CA CYS A 89 -5.12 0.18 10.24
C CYS A 89 -5.85 0.47 8.93
N ARG A 90 -6.60 1.57 8.89
CA ARG A 90 -7.31 2.02 7.68
C ARG A 90 -6.34 2.31 6.54
N LEU A 91 -5.25 3.05 6.81
CA LEU A 91 -4.23 3.33 5.80
C LEU A 91 -3.55 2.05 5.26
N GLN A 92 -3.33 1.04 6.11
CA GLN A 92 -2.71 -0.22 5.71
C GLN A 92 -3.60 -1.04 4.75
N SER A 93 -4.94 -0.90 4.83
CA SER A 93 -5.89 -1.70 4.04
C SER A 93 -6.61 -0.94 2.92
N VAL A 94 -6.57 0.40 2.91
CA VAL A 94 -7.38 1.21 1.98
C VAL A 94 -7.05 0.91 0.52
N ALA A 95 -5.78 0.69 0.18
CA ALA A 95 -5.36 0.44 -1.20
C ALA A 95 -6.00 -0.86 -1.74
N SER A 96 -5.95 -1.98 -1.00
CA SER A 96 -6.58 -3.23 -1.42
C SER A 96 -8.12 -3.17 -1.46
N GLN A 97 -8.73 -2.25 -0.70
CA GLN A 97 -10.18 -2.03 -0.68
C GLN A 97 -10.68 -1.09 -1.79
N SER A 98 -9.79 -0.28 -2.36
CA SER A 98 -10.13 0.64 -3.44
C SER A 98 -10.46 -0.12 -4.75
N PRO A 99 -11.47 0.31 -5.53
CA PRO A 99 -11.71 -0.22 -6.87
C PRO A 99 -10.62 0.19 -7.88
N VAL A 100 -9.84 1.24 -7.58
CA VAL A 100 -8.73 1.71 -8.42
C VAL A 100 -7.46 0.95 -8.04
N PRO A 101 -6.76 0.29 -8.99
CA PRO A 101 -5.53 -0.42 -8.69
C PRO A 101 -4.38 0.55 -8.36
N VAL A 102 -3.54 0.17 -7.40
CA VAL A 102 -2.46 0.97 -6.84
C VAL A 102 -1.15 0.19 -6.91
N VAL A 103 -0.12 0.79 -7.49
CA VAL A 103 1.25 0.24 -7.49
C VAL A 103 2.18 1.12 -6.65
N ALA A 104 2.97 0.51 -5.78
CA ALA A 104 3.99 1.22 -5.00
C ALA A 104 5.32 1.23 -5.74
N ALA A 105 5.91 2.42 -5.90
CA ALA A 105 7.26 2.64 -6.38
C ALA A 105 8.18 2.88 -5.16
N VAL A 106 8.94 1.85 -4.74
CA VAL A 106 9.67 1.84 -3.47
C VAL A 106 11.18 1.85 -3.65
N HIS A 107 11.87 2.63 -2.84
CA HIS A 107 13.33 2.75 -2.85
C HIS A 107 13.84 3.08 -1.44
N GLY A 108 15.14 2.83 -1.21
CA GLY A 108 15.78 3.15 0.06
C GLY A 108 15.06 2.52 1.26
N ALA A 109 14.89 3.29 2.33
CA ALA A 109 14.20 2.82 3.54
C ALA A 109 12.69 2.67 3.29
N THR A 110 12.22 1.43 3.41
CA THR A 110 10.80 1.04 3.32
C THR A 110 10.51 0.14 4.51
N VAL A 111 10.24 0.72 5.68
CA VAL A 111 10.23 -0.05 6.94
C VAL A 111 8.98 0.18 7.78
N GLY A 112 8.66 -0.81 8.61
CA GLY A 112 7.53 -0.76 9.55
C GLY A 112 6.21 -0.41 8.85
N GLY A 113 5.51 0.61 9.34
CA GLY A 113 4.29 1.13 8.69
C GLY A 113 4.47 1.50 7.21
N GLY A 114 5.66 1.94 6.79
CA GLY A 114 5.97 2.24 5.39
C GLY A 114 6.04 0.98 4.52
N ALA A 115 6.67 -0.08 5.03
CA ALA A 115 6.64 -1.39 4.37
C ALA A 115 5.22 -1.95 4.28
N GLY A 116 4.42 -1.74 5.32
CA GLY A 116 3.02 -2.13 5.32
C GLY A 116 2.18 -1.41 4.24
N ILE A 117 2.39 -0.11 4.02
CA ILE A 117 1.71 0.63 2.93
C ILE A 117 2.05 0.03 1.56
N ALA A 118 3.34 -0.25 1.32
CA ALA A 118 3.77 -0.89 0.08
C ALA A 118 3.12 -2.27 -0.09
N LEU A 119 3.06 -3.06 0.98
CA LEU A 119 2.44 -4.38 0.98
C LEU A 119 0.91 -4.35 0.76
N GLY A 120 0.24 -3.27 1.19
CA GLY A 120 -1.19 -3.08 0.97
C GLY A 120 -1.55 -2.67 -0.46
N CYS A 121 -0.57 -2.29 -1.28
CA CYS A 121 -0.76 -1.99 -2.70
C CYS A 121 -0.88 -3.28 -3.52
N ASP A 122 -1.48 -3.19 -4.72
CA ASP A 122 -1.71 -4.36 -5.58
C ASP A 122 -0.43 -4.89 -6.20
N MET A 123 0.52 -4.00 -6.45
CA MET A 123 1.86 -4.34 -6.91
C MET A 123 2.91 -3.44 -6.27
N VAL A 124 4.15 -3.94 -6.21
CA VAL A 124 5.32 -3.20 -5.77
C VAL A 124 6.43 -3.30 -6.83
N VAL A 125 6.95 -2.14 -7.22
CA VAL A 125 8.16 -1.98 -8.03
C VAL A 125 9.25 -1.41 -7.12
N ALA A 126 10.36 -2.11 -7.01
CA ALA A 126 11.47 -1.72 -6.15
C ALA A 126 12.70 -1.28 -6.94
N SER A 127 13.39 -0.26 -6.43
CA SER A 127 14.79 0.00 -6.77
C SER A 127 15.70 -1.07 -6.17
N ARG A 128 16.81 -1.43 -6.83
CA ARG A 128 17.84 -2.32 -6.23
C ARG A 128 18.37 -1.83 -4.87
N GLY A 129 18.35 -0.51 -4.62
CA GLY A 129 18.76 0.09 -3.35
C GLY A 129 17.78 -0.09 -2.18
N LEU A 130 16.70 -0.87 -2.35
CA LEU A 130 15.68 -1.12 -1.32
C LEU A 130 16.27 -1.73 -0.04
N LYS A 131 15.75 -1.27 1.10
CA LYS A 131 15.87 -1.90 2.42
C LYS A 131 14.46 -2.03 3.01
N LEU A 132 13.91 -3.23 2.96
CA LEU A 132 12.56 -3.55 3.39
C LEU A 132 12.56 -4.36 4.68
N GLY A 133 11.69 -4.03 5.64
CA GLY A 133 11.51 -4.88 6.83
C GLY A 133 10.82 -4.21 8.00
N TYR A 134 10.82 -4.90 9.14
CA TYR A 134 10.03 -4.54 10.32
C TYR A 134 10.90 -4.57 11.59
N PRO A 135 11.74 -3.54 11.81
CA PRO A 135 12.74 -3.53 12.89
C PRO A 135 12.15 -3.19 14.28
N GLU A 136 10.82 -3.05 14.44
CA GLU A 136 10.16 -2.62 15.67
C GLU A 136 10.61 -3.40 16.91
N THR A 137 10.80 -4.72 16.78
CA THR A 137 11.23 -5.59 17.88
C THR A 137 12.62 -5.25 18.41
N LYS A 138 13.51 -4.71 17.56
CA LYS A 138 14.83 -4.19 17.98
C LYS A 138 14.72 -2.93 18.84
N HIS A 139 13.56 -2.28 18.83
CA HIS A 139 13.26 -1.08 19.61
C HIS A 139 12.28 -1.37 20.77
N GLY A 140 11.99 -2.64 21.06
CA GLY A 140 11.02 -3.02 22.09
C GLY A 140 9.57 -2.72 21.72
N ILE A 141 9.29 -2.52 20.43
CA ILE A 141 7.97 -2.20 19.90
C ILE A 141 7.39 -3.44 19.21
N VAL A 142 6.08 -3.65 19.35
CA VAL A 142 5.36 -4.71 18.63
C VAL A 142 4.97 -4.19 17.24
N PRO A 143 5.32 -4.86 16.12
CA PRO A 143 4.87 -4.48 14.77
C PRO A 143 3.39 -4.85 14.52
N ALA A 144 2.50 -4.48 15.45
CA ALA A 144 1.14 -5.01 15.54
C ALA A 144 0.28 -4.72 14.30
N LEU A 145 0.36 -3.49 13.76
CA LEU A 145 -0.56 -3.02 12.73
C LEU A 145 -0.19 -3.45 11.30
N VAL A 146 0.98 -4.06 11.13
CA VAL A 146 1.50 -4.54 9.84
C VAL A 146 1.53 -6.07 9.73
N MET A 147 1.48 -6.77 10.87
CA MET A 147 1.53 -8.24 10.93
C MET A 147 0.47 -8.93 10.09
N THR A 148 -0.76 -8.41 10.10
CA THR A 148 -1.89 -9.01 9.37
C THR A 148 -1.61 -9.11 7.88
N GLY A 149 -1.12 -8.03 7.26
CA GLY A 149 -0.76 -8.03 5.84
C GLY A 149 0.45 -8.92 5.57
N LEU A 150 1.50 -8.80 6.39
CA LEU A 150 2.73 -9.56 6.20
C LEU A 150 2.51 -11.08 6.30
N GLN A 151 1.74 -11.53 7.29
CA GLN A 151 1.47 -12.96 7.45
C GLN A 151 0.62 -13.50 6.29
N ARG A 152 -0.32 -12.71 5.75
CA ARG A 152 -1.10 -13.10 4.57
C ARG A 152 -0.21 -13.21 3.32
N ALA A 153 0.79 -12.32 3.18
CA ALA A 153 1.69 -12.33 2.04
C ALA A 153 2.75 -13.45 2.08
N LEU A 154 3.38 -13.67 3.24
CA LEU A 154 4.53 -14.59 3.38
C LEU A 154 4.20 -15.94 4.02
N GLY A 155 3.01 -16.07 4.60
CA GLY A 155 2.71 -17.16 5.51
C GLY A 155 3.51 -17.07 6.82
N ARG A 156 3.37 -18.09 7.68
CA ARG A 156 3.81 -18.01 9.09
C ARG A 156 5.32 -17.91 9.27
N LYS A 157 6.11 -18.73 8.58
CA LYS A 157 7.55 -18.88 8.86
C LYS A 157 8.35 -17.65 8.42
N ALA A 158 8.21 -17.27 7.15
CA ALA A 158 8.95 -16.13 6.60
C ALA A 158 8.51 -14.80 7.24
N ALA A 159 7.20 -14.60 7.48
CA ALA A 159 6.73 -13.43 8.23
C ALA A 159 7.31 -13.39 9.65
N PHE A 160 7.25 -14.51 10.38
CA PHE A 160 7.75 -14.56 11.76
C PHE A 160 9.26 -14.33 11.84
N GLU A 161 10.05 -14.93 10.96
CA GLU A 161 11.50 -14.68 10.90
C GLU A 161 11.80 -13.19 10.72
N MET A 162 11.16 -12.55 9.72
CA MET A 162 11.40 -11.15 9.41
C MET A 162 11.08 -10.22 10.59
N ILE A 163 9.92 -10.40 11.24
CA ILE A 163 9.49 -9.53 12.35
C ILE A 163 10.19 -9.85 13.67
N SER A 164 10.43 -11.13 13.98
CA SER A 164 11.02 -11.55 15.26
C SER A 164 12.51 -11.22 15.33
N LEU A 165 13.22 -11.29 14.19
CA LEU A 165 14.63 -10.90 14.08
C LEU A 165 14.81 -9.43 13.73
N GLY A 166 13.72 -8.72 13.37
CA GLY A 166 13.75 -7.35 12.87
C GLY A 166 14.69 -7.18 11.68
N ARG A 167 14.76 -8.18 10.79
CA ARG A 167 15.70 -8.23 9.67
C ARG A 167 15.24 -7.29 8.56
N LEU A 168 16.19 -6.58 7.95
CA LEU A 168 15.98 -5.86 6.71
C LEU A 168 16.44 -6.75 5.56
N ILE A 169 15.63 -6.86 4.53
CA ILE A 169 15.90 -7.59 3.29
C ILE A 169 16.12 -6.61 2.15
N ASP A 170 16.84 -7.05 1.12
CA ASP A 170 17.05 -6.25 -0.10
C ASP A 170 15.97 -6.52 -1.17
N ALA A 171 16.12 -5.88 -2.33
CA ALA A 171 15.15 -5.94 -3.41
C ALA A 171 15.03 -7.35 -4.04
N ASP A 172 16.13 -8.09 -4.13
CA ASP A 172 16.16 -9.40 -4.78
C ASP A 172 15.51 -10.44 -3.87
N GLU A 173 15.86 -10.45 -2.58
CA GLU A 173 15.18 -11.31 -1.60
C GLU A 173 13.69 -10.95 -1.47
N ALA A 174 13.34 -9.66 -1.47
CA ALA A 174 11.93 -9.24 -1.41
C ALA A 174 11.13 -9.74 -2.63
N LYS A 175 11.77 -9.82 -3.79
CA LYS A 175 11.18 -10.40 -5.01
C LYS A 175 11.05 -11.91 -4.91
N GLU A 176 12.07 -12.61 -4.42
CA GLU A 176 12.05 -14.07 -4.20
C GLU A 176 10.94 -14.48 -3.22
N LEU A 177 10.71 -13.68 -2.18
CA LEU A 177 9.65 -13.87 -1.20
C LEU A 177 8.26 -13.45 -1.69
N GLY A 178 8.16 -12.84 -2.88
CA GLY A 178 6.88 -12.41 -3.46
C GLY A 178 6.32 -11.09 -2.90
N LEU A 179 7.11 -10.33 -2.13
CA LEU A 179 6.72 -9.00 -1.63
C LEU A 179 6.90 -7.90 -2.69
N VAL A 180 7.71 -8.15 -3.71
CA VAL A 180 8.02 -7.23 -4.80
C VAL A 180 7.77 -7.90 -6.14
N ASN A 181 7.04 -7.23 -7.03
CA ASN A 181 6.72 -7.77 -8.36
C ASN A 181 7.85 -7.52 -9.37
N ARG A 182 8.50 -6.35 -9.30
CA ARG A 182 9.56 -5.94 -10.24
C ARG A 182 10.68 -5.23 -9.49
N VAL A 183 11.91 -5.48 -9.92
CA VAL A 183 13.12 -4.80 -9.42
C VAL A 183 13.78 -4.11 -10.60
N VAL A 184 14.16 -2.84 -10.43
CA VAL A 184 14.81 -2.03 -11.47
C VAL A 184 16.09 -1.37 -10.95
N ASP A 185 16.96 -1.02 -11.88
CA ASP A 185 18.09 -0.11 -11.64
C ASP A 185 17.58 1.33 -11.55
N GLY A 186 17.99 2.06 -10.50
CA GLY A 186 17.63 3.47 -10.35
C GLY A 186 16.21 3.70 -9.83
N ASP A 187 15.51 4.67 -10.43
CA ASP A 187 14.18 5.12 -10.01
C ASP A 187 13.09 4.09 -10.39
N PRO A 188 12.29 3.58 -9.44
CA PRO A 188 11.19 2.66 -9.71
C PRO A 188 9.96 3.33 -10.35
N LEU A 189 9.85 4.66 -10.31
CA LEU A 189 8.65 5.37 -10.75
C LEU A 189 8.28 5.12 -12.24
N PRO A 190 9.21 5.16 -13.22
CA PRO A 190 8.85 4.93 -14.63
C PRO A 190 8.21 3.56 -14.87
N MET A 191 8.75 2.50 -14.25
CA MET A 191 8.20 1.14 -14.35
C MET A 191 6.85 1.00 -13.62
N ALA A 192 6.67 1.70 -12.49
CA ALA A 192 5.37 1.75 -11.83
C ALA A 192 4.31 2.49 -12.67
N ILE A 193 4.67 3.58 -13.33
CA ILE A 193 3.79 4.29 -14.27
C ILE A 193 3.44 3.40 -15.47
N GLU A 194 4.39 2.64 -16.02
CA GLU A 194 4.13 1.69 -17.11
C GLU A 194 3.04 0.66 -16.72
N ILE A 195 3.14 0.09 -15.52
CA ILE A 195 2.12 -0.83 -14.97
C ILE A 195 0.77 -0.10 -14.80
N ALA A 196 0.78 1.10 -14.23
CA ALA A 196 -0.43 1.87 -13.99
C ALA A 196 -1.14 2.27 -15.29
N ASN A 197 -0.38 2.64 -16.34
CA ASN A 197 -0.91 2.91 -17.67
C ASN A 197 -1.55 1.65 -18.28
N ALA A 198 -0.90 0.49 -18.16
CA ALA A 198 -1.49 -0.76 -18.62
C ALA A 198 -2.82 -1.10 -17.92
N TRP A 199 -2.96 -0.75 -16.64
CA TRP A 199 -4.24 -0.84 -15.93
C TRP A 199 -5.25 0.20 -16.38
N ALA A 200 -4.81 1.41 -16.71
CA ALA A 200 -5.68 2.50 -17.13
C ALA A 200 -6.43 2.19 -18.45
N GLU A 201 -5.80 1.43 -19.35
CA GLU A 201 -6.40 0.96 -20.61
C GLU A 201 -7.53 -0.08 -20.42
N ILE A 202 -7.64 -0.71 -19.24
CA ILE A 202 -8.67 -1.70 -18.96
C ILE A 202 -9.99 -0.98 -18.63
N ASN A 203 -11.12 -1.48 -19.13
CA ASN A 203 -12.45 -0.98 -18.79
C ASN A 203 -12.60 -0.84 -17.26
N PRO A 204 -13.08 0.31 -16.74
CA PRO A 204 -12.97 0.62 -15.31
C PRO A 204 -13.82 -0.32 -14.45
N LYS A 205 -15.00 -0.69 -14.95
CA LYS A 205 -15.90 -1.62 -14.27
C LYS A 205 -15.30 -3.02 -14.22
N ALA A 206 -14.65 -3.45 -15.30
CA ALA A 206 -13.95 -4.73 -15.34
C ALA A 206 -12.77 -4.75 -14.35
N MET A 207 -11.91 -3.73 -14.35
CA MET A 207 -10.79 -3.63 -13.41
C MET A 207 -11.26 -3.62 -11.96
N ALA A 208 -12.24 -2.78 -11.63
CA ALA A 208 -12.81 -2.71 -10.28
C ALA A 208 -13.38 -4.06 -9.83
N ALA A 209 -14.17 -4.73 -10.68
CA ALA A 209 -14.74 -6.04 -10.37
C ALA A 209 -13.65 -7.12 -10.22
N THR A 210 -12.61 -7.09 -11.06
CA THR A 210 -11.46 -8.00 -10.96
C THR A 210 -10.76 -7.85 -9.62
N LYS A 211 -10.39 -6.61 -9.26
CA LYS A 211 -9.68 -6.32 -8.01
C LYS A 211 -10.52 -6.70 -6.78
N GLN A 212 -11.79 -6.28 -6.76
CA GLN A 212 -12.70 -6.59 -5.64
C GLN A 212 -12.90 -8.09 -5.47
N LEU A 213 -13.13 -8.83 -6.57
CA LEU A 213 -13.26 -10.28 -6.51
C LEU A 213 -11.95 -10.93 -6.04
N PHE A 214 -10.80 -10.50 -6.55
CA PHE A 214 -9.48 -11.05 -6.22
C PHE A 214 -9.22 -11.02 -4.71
N TYR A 215 -9.40 -9.88 -4.05
CA TYR A 215 -9.22 -9.81 -2.59
C TYR A 215 -10.33 -10.55 -1.84
N ARG A 216 -11.58 -10.50 -2.33
CA ARG A 216 -12.70 -11.18 -1.69
C ARG A 216 -12.52 -12.70 -1.67
N VAL A 217 -12.05 -13.32 -2.75
CA VAL A 217 -11.86 -14.79 -2.78
C VAL A 217 -10.77 -15.27 -1.85
N GLY A 218 -9.76 -14.43 -1.55
CA GLY A 218 -8.70 -14.76 -0.60
C GLY A 218 -9.17 -14.86 0.85
N GLU A 219 -10.32 -14.27 1.19
CA GLU A 219 -10.87 -14.23 2.55
C GLU A 219 -12.07 -15.19 2.74
N LEU A 220 -12.49 -15.91 1.70
CA LEU A 220 -13.66 -16.77 1.73
C LEU A 220 -13.29 -18.27 1.73
N PRO A 221 -14.11 -19.13 2.36
CA PRO A 221 -14.06 -20.57 2.11
C PRO A 221 -14.27 -20.88 0.62
N PHE A 222 -13.70 -22.00 0.14
CA PHE A 222 -13.63 -22.34 -1.28
C PHE A 222 -14.98 -22.24 -2.02
N ASP A 223 -16.04 -22.86 -1.50
CA ASP A 223 -17.35 -22.84 -2.16
C ASP A 223 -17.97 -21.43 -2.22
N ALA A 224 -17.77 -20.62 -1.17
CA ALA A 224 -18.21 -19.23 -1.14
C ALA A 224 -17.40 -18.36 -2.12
N ALA A 225 -16.10 -18.63 -2.27
CA ALA A 225 -15.25 -17.98 -3.27
C ALA A 225 -15.70 -18.32 -4.70
N MET A 226 -16.02 -19.59 -4.99
CA MET A 226 -16.55 -20.02 -6.28
C MET A 226 -17.91 -19.38 -6.60
N ALA A 227 -18.79 -19.26 -5.60
CA ALA A 227 -20.06 -18.56 -5.74
C ALA A 227 -19.86 -17.07 -6.05
N ALA A 228 -18.95 -16.39 -5.34
CA ALA A 228 -18.62 -14.98 -5.62
C ALA A 228 -18.07 -14.80 -7.06
N GLY A 229 -17.28 -15.76 -7.54
CA GLY A 229 -16.80 -15.79 -8.93
C GLY A 229 -17.93 -15.94 -9.95
N ARG A 230 -18.87 -16.86 -9.73
CA ARG A 230 -20.08 -17.01 -10.55
C ARG A 230 -20.90 -15.72 -10.61
N ASP A 231 -21.14 -15.09 -9.47
CA ASP A 231 -21.97 -13.89 -9.38
C ASP A 231 -21.32 -12.70 -10.11
N THR A 232 -20.00 -12.55 -9.97
CA THR A 232 -19.23 -11.54 -10.70
C THR A 232 -19.23 -11.83 -12.20
N ASN A 233 -19.12 -13.10 -12.62
CA ASN A 233 -19.18 -13.49 -14.03
C ASN A 233 -20.54 -13.14 -14.68
N ALA A 234 -21.65 -13.29 -13.95
CA ALA A 234 -22.97 -12.87 -14.40
C ALA A 234 -23.05 -11.34 -14.53
N LEU A 235 -22.55 -10.60 -13.53
CA LEU A 235 -22.51 -9.14 -13.54
C LEU A 235 -21.73 -8.59 -14.74
N MET A 236 -20.60 -9.21 -15.12
CA MET A 236 -19.78 -8.75 -16.25
C MET A 236 -20.52 -8.65 -17.59
N ARG A 237 -21.67 -9.32 -17.74
CA ARG A 237 -22.49 -9.24 -18.96
C ARG A 237 -23.16 -7.87 -19.15
N SER A 238 -23.38 -7.12 -18.07
CA SER A 238 -23.93 -5.75 -18.14
C SER A 238 -22.88 -4.68 -18.48
N PHE A 239 -21.58 -5.02 -18.47
CA PHE A 239 -20.54 -4.04 -18.77
C PHE A 239 -20.55 -3.60 -20.24
N ARG A 240 -21.17 -4.38 -21.13
CA ARG A 240 -21.24 -4.13 -22.58
C ARG A 240 -22.42 -3.25 -23.01
N THR A 241 -23.44 -3.10 -22.16
CA THR A 241 -24.73 -2.51 -22.56
C THR A 241 -24.80 -0.99 -22.40
N GLU A 242 -23.73 -0.33 -21.93
CA GLU A 242 -23.69 1.13 -21.71
C GLU A 242 -22.74 1.88 -22.67
N GLU A 243 -22.02 1.17 -23.55
CA GLU A 243 -21.09 1.75 -24.54
C GLU A 243 -21.61 1.62 -26.00
N GLN A 244 -22.91 1.35 -26.19
CA GLN A 244 -23.62 1.45 -27.48
C GLN A 244 -24.64 2.57 -27.42
#